data_AF-A0A5C4L6R4-F1
#
_entry.id   AF-A0A5C4L6R4-F1
#
_cell.length_a   1.000
_cell.length_b   1.000
_cell.length_c   1.000
_cell.angle_alpha   90.00
_cell.angle_beta   90.00
_cell.angle_gamma   90.00
#
_symmetry.space_group_name_H-M   'P 1'
#
loop_
_entity.id
_entity.type
_entity.pdbx_description
1 polymer ?
#
loop_
_entity_poly.entity_id
_entity_poly.type
_entity_poly.pdbx_seq_one_letter_code
_entity_poly.pdbx_strand_id
1 'polypeptide(L)'
;MSNRAAWCPDSAGPYRLPADIRDRLSATLAGRKNRDAAFALAVFLARFWSSPRRLMCALPVDRRALAQHEALGLTEARVRGALAVLVEVGFLARYEPEAGKKYQRTEGGLQRRAILHRFGEEYAVAFTAANARAQAARGAPAPSRRPVPSRPQPQRAPASNVDAPRAMPAPQVAQKQSLGGSRVIMGEMDQRNPTAVCNGLEAALERLRRSVCS
;
A
#
# COMPACT_ATOMS: atom_id res chain seq x y z
N MET A 1 -35.71 -17.32 -11.35
CA MET A 1 -34.93 -16.93 -10.16
C MET A 1 -33.47 -17.24 -10.44
N SER A 2 -32.69 -16.28 -10.93
CA SER A 2 -31.31 -16.53 -11.35
C SER A 2 -30.39 -16.62 -10.13
N ASN A 3 -29.80 -17.80 -9.93
CA ASN A 3 -28.82 -18.10 -8.90
C ASN A 3 -27.57 -17.22 -9.11
N ARG A 4 -27.49 -16.07 -8.43
CA ARG A 4 -26.27 -15.26 -8.36
C ARG A 4 -25.30 -15.99 -7.42
N ALA A 5 -24.49 -16.87 -7.98
CA ALA A 5 -23.34 -17.44 -7.29
C ALA A 5 -22.57 -16.31 -6.56
N ALA A 6 -22.21 -16.57 -5.29
CA ALA A 6 -21.47 -15.63 -4.47
C ALA A 6 -20.20 -15.21 -5.22
N TRP A 7 -20.12 -13.93 -5.58
CA TRP A 7 -18.94 -13.38 -6.23
C TRP A 7 -17.84 -13.26 -5.18
N CYS A 8 -16.80 -14.09 -5.30
CA CYS A 8 -15.59 -14.00 -4.50
C CYS A 8 -14.51 -13.29 -5.32
N PRO A 9 -14.17 -12.03 -5.02
CA PRO A 9 -13.10 -11.35 -5.71
C PRO A 9 -11.75 -11.97 -5.35
N ASP A 10 -10.95 -12.31 -6.35
CA ASP A 10 -9.57 -12.76 -6.15
C ASP A 10 -8.65 -11.56 -5.91
N SER A 11 -7.76 -11.67 -4.92
CA SER A 11 -6.77 -10.63 -4.62
C SER A 11 -5.56 -10.85 -5.51
N ALA A 12 -5.29 -9.91 -6.42
CA ALA A 12 -4.16 -9.95 -7.36
C ALA A 12 -2.77 -9.76 -6.70
N GLY A 13 -2.51 -10.32 -5.52
CA GLY A 13 -1.19 -10.25 -4.88
C GLY A 13 -1.15 -10.62 -3.40
N PRO A 14 0.04 -10.51 -2.77
CA PRO A 14 0.26 -10.89 -1.37
C PRO A 14 -0.39 -9.93 -0.36
N TYR A 15 -0.75 -8.72 -0.79
CA TYR A 15 -1.47 -7.78 0.04
C TYR A 15 -2.96 -8.10 0.05
N ARG A 16 -3.53 -8.19 1.25
CA ARG A 16 -4.97 -8.37 1.46
C ARG A 16 -5.56 -7.13 2.10
N LEU A 17 -6.69 -6.67 1.59
CA LEU A 17 -7.48 -5.64 2.23
C LEU A 17 -7.94 -6.12 3.62
N PRO A 18 -8.03 -5.21 4.62
CA PRO A 18 -8.71 -5.51 5.88
C PRO A 18 -10.11 -6.08 5.62
N ALA A 19 -10.50 -7.11 6.36
CA ALA A 19 -11.72 -7.89 6.11
C ALA A 19 -12.97 -6.99 5.99
N ASP A 20 -13.16 -6.07 6.93
CA ASP A 20 -14.31 -5.14 6.95
C ASP A 20 -14.39 -4.30 5.67
N ILE A 21 -13.24 -3.83 5.16
CA ILE A 21 -13.15 -3.02 3.94
C ILE A 21 -13.40 -3.88 2.71
N ARG A 22 -12.81 -5.08 2.69
CA ARG A 22 -12.99 -6.05 1.62
C ARG A 22 -14.46 -6.40 1.46
N ASP A 23 -15.12 -6.76 2.55
CA ASP A 23 -16.49 -7.27 2.53
C ASP A 23 -17.47 -6.15 2.15
N ARG A 24 -17.27 -4.94 2.71
CA ARG A 24 -18.02 -3.74 2.30
C ARG A 24 -17.85 -3.45 0.82
N LEU A 25 -16.61 -3.35 0.34
CA LEU A 25 -16.33 -3.05 -1.06
C LEU A 25 -16.90 -4.13 -1.99
N SER A 26 -16.83 -5.40 -1.57
CA SER A 26 -17.39 -6.51 -2.34
C SER A 26 -18.91 -6.39 -2.48
N ALA A 27 -19.59 -6.02 -1.39
CA ALA A 27 -21.02 -5.77 -1.41
C ALA A 27 -21.40 -4.59 -2.31
N THR A 28 -20.64 -3.48 -2.27
CA THR A 28 -20.95 -2.28 -3.09
C THR A 28 -20.65 -2.46 -4.58
N LEU A 29 -19.68 -3.32 -4.92
CA LEU A 29 -19.33 -3.65 -6.30
C LEU A 29 -20.21 -4.77 -6.88
N ALA A 30 -21.02 -5.44 -6.06
CA ALA A 30 -21.88 -6.53 -6.50
C ALA A 30 -22.83 -6.07 -7.63
N GLY A 31 -22.84 -6.81 -8.74
CA GLY A 31 -23.68 -6.52 -9.90
C GLY A 31 -23.12 -5.49 -10.89
N ARG A 32 -21.95 -4.88 -10.62
CA ARG A 32 -21.29 -3.98 -11.57
C ARG A 32 -20.47 -4.75 -12.61
N LYS A 33 -20.54 -4.33 -13.89
CA LYS A 33 -19.81 -4.98 -15.00
C LYS A 33 -18.29 -4.94 -14.84
N ASN A 34 -17.76 -3.92 -14.18
CA ASN A 34 -16.32 -3.72 -13.99
C ASN A 34 -15.85 -4.03 -12.56
N ARG A 35 -16.61 -4.86 -11.83
CA ARG A 35 -16.37 -5.17 -10.41
C ARG A 35 -14.98 -5.76 -10.14
N ASP A 36 -14.51 -6.67 -10.99
CA ASP A 36 -13.22 -7.35 -10.81
C ASP A 36 -12.05 -6.38 -10.98
N ALA A 37 -12.09 -5.56 -12.04
CA ALA A 37 -11.07 -4.54 -12.26
C ALA A 37 -11.09 -3.44 -11.19
N ALA A 38 -12.28 -3.03 -10.73
CA ALA A 38 -12.43 -2.06 -9.64
C ALA A 38 -11.86 -2.61 -8.33
N PHE A 39 -12.17 -3.86 -7.99
CA PHE A 39 -11.66 -4.50 -6.79
C PHE A 39 -10.14 -4.69 -6.85
N ALA A 40 -9.61 -5.21 -7.97
CA ALA A 40 -8.17 -5.35 -8.16
C ALA A 40 -7.43 -4.01 -8.05
N LEU A 41 -7.98 -2.95 -8.66
CA LEU A 41 -7.44 -1.60 -8.55
C LEU A 41 -7.50 -1.07 -7.12
N ALA A 42 -8.59 -1.31 -6.38
CA ALA A 42 -8.70 -0.91 -4.99
C ALA A 42 -7.67 -1.60 -4.09
N VAL A 43 -7.47 -2.90 -4.24
CA VAL A 43 -6.43 -3.67 -3.53
C VAL A 43 -5.04 -3.10 -3.85
N PHE A 44 -4.76 -2.85 -5.13
CA PHE A 44 -3.50 -2.29 -5.59
C PHE A 44 -3.23 -0.92 -4.96
N LEU A 45 -4.20 0.00 -5.03
CA LEU A 45 -4.07 1.34 -4.44
C LEU A 45 -3.91 1.29 -2.92
N ALA A 46 -4.72 0.47 -2.25
CA ALA A 46 -4.65 0.32 -0.80
C ALA A 46 -3.28 -0.19 -0.33
N ARG A 47 -2.64 -1.09 -1.07
CA ARG A 47 -1.29 -1.58 -0.74
C ARG A 47 -0.28 -0.45 -0.51
N PHE A 48 -0.35 0.63 -1.29
CA PHE A 48 0.65 1.71 -1.26
C PHE A 48 0.21 2.94 -0.47
N TRP A 49 -1.10 3.16 -0.35
CA TRP A 49 -1.66 4.41 0.17
C TRP A 49 -2.46 4.25 1.46
N SER A 50 -2.77 3.02 1.90
CA SER A 50 -3.51 2.81 3.16
C SER A 50 -2.67 3.01 4.42
N SER A 51 -1.35 3.22 4.30
CA SER A 51 -0.48 3.46 5.46
C SER A 51 -0.91 4.73 6.22
N PRO A 52 -0.82 4.78 7.56
CA PRO A 52 -1.32 5.91 8.36
C PRO A 52 -0.83 7.28 7.90
N ARG A 53 0.45 7.39 7.53
CA ARG A 53 1.06 8.66 7.07
C ARG A 53 0.57 9.14 5.72
N ARG A 54 -0.02 8.25 4.91
CA ARG A 54 -0.44 8.54 3.52
C ARG A 54 -1.96 8.54 3.33
N LEU A 55 -2.70 8.05 4.33
CA LEU A 55 -4.13 7.80 4.22
C LEU A 55 -4.95 9.08 3.97
N MET A 56 -4.51 10.20 4.55
CA MET A 56 -5.13 11.52 4.39
C MET A 56 -4.55 12.32 3.21
N CYS A 57 -3.50 11.82 2.57
CA CYS A 57 -2.85 12.51 1.47
C CYS A 57 -3.61 12.28 0.16
N ALA A 58 -3.61 13.30 -0.68
CA ALA A 58 -4.04 13.14 -2.05
C ALA A 58 -3.02 12.25 -2.80
N LEU A 59 -3.51 11.18 -3.42
CA LEU A 59 -2.73 10.25 -4.22
C LEU A 59 -2.84 10.61 -5.72
N PRO A 60 -1.73 10.79 -6.44
CA PRO A 60 -1.74 11.01 -7.88
C PRO A 60 -2.01 9.71 -8.62
N VAL A 61 -3.08 9.66 -9.41
CA VAL A 61 -3.42 8.53 -10.26
C VAL A 61 -3.15 8.87 -11.73
N ASP A 62 -2.10 8.26 -12.27
CA ASP A 62 -1.89 8.21 -13.72
C ASP A 62 -2.44 6.90 -14.30
N ARG A 63 -3.46 7.04 -15.14
CA ARG A 63 -4.14 5.90 -15.78
C ARG A 63 -3.22 5.14 -16.73
N ARG A 64 -2.27 5.81 -17.38
CA ARG A 64 -1.33 5.20 -18.33
C ARG A 64 -0.29 4.35 -17.60
N ALA A 65 0.27 4.90 -16.54
CA ALA A 65 1.22 4.19 -15.69
C ALA A 65 0.58 2.93 -15.07
N LEU A 66 -0.67 3.04 -14.60
CA LEU A 66 -1.41 1.88 -14.07
C LEU A 66 -1.71 0.82 -15.13
N ALA A 67 -1.99 1.23 -16.37
CA ALA A 67 -2.28 0.31 -17.45
C ALA A 67 -1.05 -0.50 -17.92
N GLN A 68 0.15 0.05 -17.73
CA GLN A 68 1.41 -0.60 -18.05
C GLN A 68 1.95 -1.45 -16.89
N HIS A 69 1.31 -1.41 -15.73
CA HIS A 69 1.79 -2.09 -14.55
C HIS A 69 1.42 -3.58 -14.60
N GLU A 70 2.42 -4.45 -14.71
CA GLU A 70 2.23 -5.90 -14.89
C GLU A 70 1.34 -6.54 -13.82
N ALA A 71 1.51 -6.13 -12.54
CA ALA A 71 0.72 -6.67 -11.44
C ALA A 71 -0.80 -6.37 -11.51
N LEU A 72 -1.22 -5.36 -12.31
CA LEU A 72 -2.65 -5.05 -12.49
C LEU A 72 -3.24 -5.78 -13.70
N GLY A 73 -2.46 -5.96 -14.77
CA GLY A 73 -2.95 -6.59 -16.01
C GLY A 73 -4.19 -5.91 -16.63
N LEU A 74 -4.43 -4.63 -16.30
CA LEU A 74 -5.60 -3.87 -16.77
C LEU A 74 -5.22 -2.96 -17.93
N THR A 75 -6.06 -2.90 -18.96
CA THR A 75 -5.92 -1.88 -20.01
C THR A 75 -6.29 -0.50 -19.49
N GLU A 76 -5.82 0.57 -20.14
CA GLU A 76 -6.14 1.96 -19.74
C GLU A 76 -7.65 2.20 -19.68
N ALA A 77 -8.42 1.63 -20.61
CA ALA A 77 -9.87 1.73 -20.64
C ALA A 77 -10.51 1.07 -19.40
N ARG A 78 -10.01 -0.11 -18.98
CA ARG A 78 -10.47 -0.79 -17.77
C ARG A 78 -10.10 -0.03 -16.50
N VAL A 79 -8.88 0.53 -16.44
CA VAL A 79 -8.45 1.41 -15.33
C VAL A 79 -9.35 2.64 -15.23
N ARG A 80 -9.67 3.29 -16.36
CA ARG A 80 -10.59 4.44 -16.40
C ARG A 80 -11.97 4.06 -15.85
N GLY A 81 -12.53 2.95 -16.32
CA GLY A 81 -13.83 2.47 -15.85
C GLY A 81 -13.80 2.09 -14.36
N ALA A 82 -12.70 1.48 -13.90
CA ALA A 82 -12.52 1.07 -12.51
C ALA A 82 -12.46 2.29 -11.59
N LEU A 83 -11.69 3.33 -11.95
CA LEU A 83 -11.65 4.58 -11.21
C LEU A 83 -13.00 5.28 -11.14
N ALA A 84 -13.76 5.29 -12.23
CA ALA A 84 -15.10 5.88 -12.22
C ALA A 84 -16.02 5.16 -11.23
N VAL A 85 -16.01 3.82 -11.25
CA VAL A 85 -16.78 2.99 -10.31
C VAL A 85 -16.31 3.21 -8.87
N LEU A 86 -15.00 3.23 -8.61
CA LEU A 86 -14.47 3.43 -7.26
C LEU A 86 -14.81 4.80 -6.69
N VAL A 87 -14.89 5.83 -7.53
CA VAL A 87 -15.39 7.15 -7.13
C VAL A 87 -16.88 7.12 -6.83
N GLU A 88 -17.66 6.48 -7.72
CA GLU A 88 -19.11 6.38 -7.57
C GLU A 88 -19.55 5.65 -6.30
N VAL A 89 -18.86 4.55 -5.94
CA VAL A 89 -19.14 3.78 -4.71
C VAL A 89 -18.53 4.40 -3.45
N GLY A 90 -17.91 5.58 -3.57
CA GLY A 90 -17.32 6.30 -2.45
C GLY A 90 -16.03 5.68 -1.91
N PHE A 91 -15.42 4.71 -2.59
CA PHE A 91 -14.09 4.19 -2.20
C PHE A 91 -13.00 5.24 -2.40
N LEU A 92 -13.10 6.01 -3.49
CA LEU A 92 -12.26 7.17 -3.75
C LEU A 92 -13.12 8.44 -3.78
N ALA A 93 -12.55 9.56 -3.36
CA ALA A 93 -13.05 10.88 -3.69
C ALA A 93 -12.07 11.58 -4.64
N ARG A 94 -12.59 12.31 -5.62
CA ARG A 94 -11.74 13.18 -6.45
C ARG A 94 -11.30 14.37 -5.60
N TYR A 95 -10.00 14.65 -5.65
CA TYR A 95 -9.43 15.85 -5.08
C TYR A 95 -9.06 16.76 -6.24
N GLU A 96 -9.83 17.83 -6.45
CA GLU A 96 -9.48 18.85 -7.42
C GLU A 96 -8.65 19.91 -6.70
N PRO A 97 -7.33 19.98 -6.90
CA PRO A 97 -6.56 21.13 -6.45
C PRO A 97 -7.04 22.38 -7.22
N GLU A 98 -6.98 23.55 -6.56
CA GLU A 98 -7.29 24.85 -7.15
C GLU A 98 -6.69 25.00 -8.56
N ALA A 99 -7.42 25.68 -9.44
CA ALA A 99 -7.19 25.77 -10.88
C ALA A 99 -5.71 25.88 -11.28
N GLY A 100 -5.10 24.72 -11.59
CA GLY A 100 -3.71 24.60 -12.00
C GLY A 100 -3.54 24.19 -13.47
N LYS A 101 -2.29 24.17 -13.94
CA LYS A 101 -1.93 23.68 -15.28
C LYS A 101 -2.35 22.22 -15.44
N LYS A 102 -3.33 21.94 -16.30
CA LYS A 102 -3.89 20.60 -16.60
C LYS A 102 -2.94 19.68 -17.38
N TYR A 103 -1.92 20.27 -17.99
CA TYR A 103 -0.95 19.57 -18.84
C TYR A 103 0.47 19.78 -18.34
N GLN A 104 1.31 18.77 -18.55
CA GLN A 104 2.73 18.73 -18.24
C GLN A 104 3.50 18.37 -19.51
N ARG A 105 4.59 19.08 -19.77
CA ARG A 105 5.50 18.77 -20.88
C ARG A 105 6.40 17.61 -20.45
N THR A 106 6.44 16.57 -21.27
CA THR A 106 7.29 15.38 -21.10
C THR A 106 8.14 15.20 -22.36
N GLU A 107 9.14 14.31 -22.32
CA GLU A 107 10.00 14.02 -23.49
C GLU A 107 9.18 13.59 -24.72
N GLY A 108 8.06 12.87 -24.51
CA GLY A 108 7.13 12.48 -25.57
C GLY A 108 6.04 13.51 -25.90
N GLY A 109 6.19 14.77 -25.48
CA GLY A 109 5.23 15.85 -25.77
C GLY A 109 4.36 16.27 -24.59
N LEU A 110 3.25 16.97 -24.88
CA LEU A 110 2.33 17.51 -23.88
C LEU A 110 1.38 16.41 -23.38
N GLN A 111 1.49 16.07 -22.10
CA GLN A 111 0.67 15.02 -21.47
C GLN A 111 -0.25 15.60 -20.39
N ARG A 112 -1.42 15.00 -20.20
CA ARG A 112 -2.36 15.42 -19.15
C ARG A 112 -1.83 14.94 -17.79
N ARG A 113 -1.87 15.81 -16.78
CA ARG A 113 -1.41 15.48 -15.43
C ARG A 113 -2.27 14.40 -14.77
N ALA A 114 -1.64 13.64 -13.86
CA ALA A 114 -2.32 12.71 -12.98
C ALA A 114 -3.43 13.43 -12.19
N ILE A 115 -4.58 12.77 -12.06
CA ILE A 115 -5.69 13.29 -11.26
C ILE A 115 -5.41 12.90 -9.81
N LEU A 116 -5.59 13.86 -8.91
CA LEU A 116 -5.46 13.60 -7.49
C LEU A 116 -6.76 12.97 -6.97
N HIS A 117 -6.61 11.89 -6.22
CA HIS A 117 -7.69 11.22 -5.52
C HIS A 117 -7.36 11.14 -4.03
N ARG A 118 -8.35 10.87 -3.20
CA ARG A 118 -8.17 10.48 -1.79
C ARG A 118 -9.06 9.29 -1.51
N PHE A 119 -8.80 8.54 -0.45
CA PHE A 119 -9.80 7.58 0.02
C PHE A 119 -11.08 8.33 0.43
N GLY A 120 -12.23 7.76 0.11
CA GLY A 120 -13.49 8.28 0.64
C GLY A 120 -13.51 8.20 2.16
N GLU A 121 -14.21 9.13 2.79
CA GLU A 121 -14.18 9.34 4.23
C GLU A 121 -14.48 8.06 5.03
N GLU A 122 -15.55 7.33 4.65
CA GLU A 122 -15.92 6.08 5.31
C GLU A 122 -14.82 5.01 5.25
N TYR A 123 -14.18 4.88 4.10
CA TYR A 123 -13.09 3.92 3.90
C TYR A 123 -11.82 4.38 4.60
N ALA A 124 -11.56 5.69 4.66
CA ALA A 124 -10.43 6.25 5.40
C ALA A 124 -10.56 5.98 6.90
N VAL A 125 -11.76 6.13 7.48
CA VAL A 125 -12.03 5.73 8.87
C VAL A 125 -11.78 4.23 9.08
N ALA A 126 -12.29 3.39 8.19
CA ALA A 126 -12.08 1.94 8.27
C ALA A 126 -10.59 1.54 8.17
N PHE A 127 -9.82 2.17 7.27
CA PHE A 127 -8.38 1.96 7.18
C PHE A 127 -7.65 2.44 8.43
N THR A 128 -8.09 3.55 9.04
CA THR A 128 -7.51 4.07 10.28
C THR A 128 -7.70 3.06 11.42
N ALA A 129 -8.91 2.53 11.59
CA ALA A 129 -9.19 1.49 12.58
C ALA A 129 -8.41 0.19 12.32
N ALA A 130 -8.28 -0.23 11.05
CA ALA A 130 -7.49 -1.41 10.69
C ALA A 130 -6.00 -1.20 11.00
N ASN A 131 -5.45 -0.03 10.70
CA ASN A 131 -4.08 0.31 11.01
C ASN A 131 -3.84 0.36 12.53
N ALA A 132 -4.76 0.94 13.30
CA ALA A 132 -4.67 0.97 14.75
C ALA A 132 -4.60 -0.45 15.34
N ARG A 133 -5.47 -1.36 14.87
CA ARG A 133 -5.43 -2.79 15.23
C ARG A 133 -4.09 -3.43 14.88
N ALA A 134 -3.58 -3.18 13.67
CA ALA A 134 -2.30 -3.73 13.23
C ALA A 134 -1.13 -3.21 14.06
N GLN A 135 -1.14 -1.93 14.47
CA GLN A 135 -0.12 -1.38 15.35
C GLN A 135 -0.21 -1.94 16.76
N ALA A 136 -1.43 -2.08 17.31
CA ALA A 136 -1.63 -2.71 18.61
C ALA A 136 -1.09 -4.16 18.63
N ALA A 137 -1.32 -4.93 17.57
CA ALA A 137 -0.77 -6.29 17.44
C ALA A 137 0.77 -6.33 17.33
N ARG A 138 1.40 -5.28 16.80
CA ARG A 138 2.87 -5.15 16.69
C ARG A 138 3.52 -4.67 17.99
N GLY A 139 2.84 -3.78 18.71
CA GLY A 139 3.29 -3.24 19.99
C GLY A 139 2.92 -4.11 21.19
N ALA A 140 2.04 -5.10 21.00
CA ALA A 140 1.72 -6.06 22.04
C ALA A 140 2.96 -6.89 22.39
N PRO A 141 3.36 -6.96 23.67
CA PRO A 141 4.37 -7.92 24.10
C PRO A 141 3.90 -9.33 23.69
N ALA A 142 4.84 -10.12 23.16
CA ALA A 142 4.54 -11.45 22.63
C ALA A 142 3.65 -12.22 23.62
N PRO A 143 2.55 -12.86 23.18
CA PRO A 143 1.71 -13.63 24.08
C PRO A 143 2.60 -14.63 24.80
N SER A 144 2.62 -14.53 26.13
CA SER A 144 3.39 -15.39 27.03
C SER A 144 3.28 -16.81 26.52
N ARG A 145 4.40 -17.37 26.02
CA ARG A 145 4.45 -18.73 25.52
C ARG A 145 3.76 -19.61 26.55
N ARG A 146 2.68 -20.29 26.17
CA ARG A 146 2.09 -21.34 26.99
C ARG A 146 3.24 -22.25 27.42
N PRO A 147 3.39 -22.57 28.73
CA PRO A 147 4.36 -23.55 29.17
C PRO A 147 4.12 -24.83 28.37
N VAL A 148 5.10 -25.17 27.53
CA VAL A 148 5.12 -26.48 26.87
C VAL A 148 5.23 -27.49 28.02
N PRO A 149 4.31 -28.45 28.17
CA PRO A 149 4.49 -29.50 29.17
C PRO A 149 5.82 -30.19 28.88
N SER A 150 6.70 -30.17 29.88
CA SER A 150 8.04 -30.73 29.84
C SER A 150 7.98 -32.16 29.32
N ARG A 151 8.44 -32.35 28.08
CA ARG A 151 8.69 -33.69 27.53
C ARG A 151 9.78 -34.35 28.40
N PRO A 152 9.57 -35.56 28.93
CA PRO A 152 10.61 -36.25 29.68
C PRO A 152 11.83 -36.46 28.77
N GLN A 153 12.98 -35.95 29.20
CA GLN A 153 14.26 -36.12 28.52
C GLN A 153 14.63 -37.62 28.51
N PRO A 154 14.98 -38.21 27.37
CA PRO A 154 15.69 -39.48 27.39
C PRO A 154 17.11 -39.25 27.94
N GLN A 155 17.42 -39.94 29.05
CA GLN A 155 18.77 -40.00 29.62
C GLN A 155 19.79 -40.39 28.55
N ARG A 156 20.72 -39.49 28.25
CA ARG A 156 21.91 -39.79 27.45
C ARG A 156 22.98 -40.35 28.38
N ALA A 157 23.48 -41.54 28.07
CA ALA A 157 24.68 -42.11 28.70
C ALA A 157 25.92 -41.25 28.42
N PRO A 158 26.91 -41.20 29.33
CA PRO A 158 28.13 -40.44 29.13
C PRO A 158 29.04 -41.12 28.10
N ALA A 159 29.40 -40.39 27.04
CA ALA A 159 30.44 -40.80 26.10
C ALA A 159 31.76 -40.11 26.49
N SER A 160 32.81 -40.92 26.58
CA SER A 160 34.17 -40.56 26.93
C SER A 160 34.80 -39.53 25.98
N ASN A 161 35.66 -38.69 26.56
CA ASN A 161 36.53 -37.72 25.90
C ASN A 161 37.34 -38.33 24.75
N VAL A 162 37.35 -37.66 23.59
CA VAL A 162 38.44 -37.77 22.60
C VAL A 162 38.72 -36.40 22.00
N ASP A 163 39.99 -36.03 22.05
CA ASP A 163 40.61 -34.79 21.58
C ASP A 163 40.42 -34.47 20.10
N ALA A 164 40.47 -33.16 19.79
CA ALA A 164 40.56 -32.60 18.45
C ALA A 164 41.94 -32.83 17.80
N PRO A 165 42.05 -32.75 16.46
CA PRO A 165 42.77 -31.59 15.92
C PRO A 165 42.28 -31.05 14.55
N ARG A 166 42.33 -29.70 14.47
CA ARG A 166 42.95 -28.81 13.44
C ARG A 166 42.83 -29.11 11.92
N ALA A 167 42.29 -28.11 11.17
CA ALA A 167 42.91 -27.37 10.05
C ALA A 167 42.02 -27.11 8.78
N MET A 168 41.71 -25.82 8.53
CA MET A 168 41.60 -25.04 7.24
C MET A 168 40.67 -25.52 6.08
N PRO A 169 40.34 -24.73 5.02
CA PRO A 169 40.40 -23.27 4.76
C PRO A 169 39.06 -22.65 4.22
N ALA A 170 39.07 -21.34 3.93
CA ALA A 170 38.01 -20.60 3.22
C ALA A 170 38.03 -20.78 1.69
N PRO A 171 36.89 -20.52 1.00
CA PRO A 171 36.99 -19.74 -0.24
C PRO A 171 35.91 -18.65 -0.40
N GLN A 172 36.33 -17.59 -1.09
CA GLN A 172 35.58 -16.44 -1.58
C GLN A 172 34.65 -16.82 -2.75
N VAL A 173 33.51 -16.15 -2.91
CA VAL A 173 32.80 -16.11 -4.21
C VAL A 173 32.04 -14.79 -4.46
N ALA A 174 32.36 -14.18 -5.60
CA ALA A 174 31.56 -13.38 -6.56
C ALA A 174 30.90 -12.05 -6.09
N GLN A 175 31.34 -10.88 -6.56
CA GLN A 175 31.12 -10.27 -7.91
C GLN A 175 29.65 -10.26 -8.38
N LYS A 176 29.04 -9.06 -8.52
CA LYS A 176 28.76 -8.46 -9.85
C LYS A 176 28.25 -7.01 -9.77
N GLN A 177 28.81 -6.19 -10.64
CA GLN A 177 28.34 -4.90 -11.16
C GLN A 177 26.90 -5.06 -11.75
N SER A 178 26.07 -4.05 -12.03
CA SER A 178 26.36 -2.76 -12.65
C SER A 178 25.08 -1.90 -12.81
N LEU A 179 25.30 -0.61 -13.08
CA LEU A 179 24.59 0.25 -14.05
C LEU A 179 23.07 0.47 -13.93
N GLY A 180 22.73 1.70 -13.56
CA GLY A 180 22.18 2.65 -14.54
C GLY A 180 20.80 2.32 -15.11
N GLY A 181 19.76 2.82 -14.43
CA GLY A 181 18.40 2.84 -14.95
C GLY A 181 17.44 3.46 -13.95
N SER A 182 17.57 4.77 -13.70
CA SER A 182 16.61 5.51 -12.86
C SER A 182 15.27 5.57 -13.60
N ARG A 183 14.43 4.57 -13.36
CA ARG A 183 13.03 4.55 -13.77
C ARG A 183 12.22 4.72 -12.50
N VAL A 184 11.83 5.96 -12.21
CA VAL A 184 11.00 6.31 -11.05
C VAL A 184 9.63 5.66 -11.23
N ILE A 185 9.48 4.46 -10.68
CA ILE A 185 8.21 3.74 -10.59
C ILE A 185 7.64 4.02 -9.20
N MET A 186 6.63 4.91 -9.18
CA MET A 186 5.58 5.01 -8.17
C MET A 186 5.97 4.63 -6.72
N GLY A 187 6.83 5.43 -6.08
CA GLY A 187 7.03 5.32 -4.62
C GLY A 187 8.44 5.56 -4.09
N GLU A 188 9.47 5.58 -4.94
CA GLU A 188 10.77 6.16 -4.55
C GLU A 188 10.79 7.64 -4.90
N MET A 189 10.34 8.46 -3.95
CA MET A 189 10.74 9.86 -3.92
C MET A 189 12.19 9.90 -3.46
N ASP A 190 13.02 10.58 -4.24
CA ASP A 190 14.37 11.03 -3.88
C ASP A 190 14.37 11.47 -2.39
N GLN A 191 15.16 10.80 -1.55
CA GLN A 191 15.18 10.98 -0.09
C GLN A 191 15.75 12.34 0.36
N ARG A 192 15.86 13.31 -0.55
CA ARG A 192 16.19 14.69 -0.22
C ARG A 192 14.91 15.43 0.19
N ASN A 193 14.56 15.30 1.47
CA ASN A 193 13.54 16.08 2.21
C ASN A 193 12.04 15.72 2.04
N PRO A 194 11.57 14.63 2.68
CA PRO A 194 10.12 14.42 2.92
C PRO A 194 9.53 15.31 4.04
N THR A 195 10.34 16.07 4.78
CA THR A 195 9.91 16.93 5.90
C THR A 195 9.33 18.29 5.48
N ALA A 196 9.51 18.72 4.23
CA ALA A 196 9.13 20.07 3.80
C ALA A 196 7.61 20.26 3.60
N VAL A 197 6.86 19.21 3.26
CA VAL A 197 5.43 19.34 2.91
C VAL A 197 4.53 19.32 4.15
N CYS A 198 4.93 18.63 5.23
CA CYS A 198 4.17 18.58 6.47
C CYS A 198 4.43 19.78 7.40
N ASN A 199 5.63 20.38 7.36
CA ASN A 199 5.96 21.55 8.20
C ASN A 199 5.33 22.86 7.70
N GLY A 200 4.94 22.93 6.41
CA GLY A 200 4.30 24.13 5.85
C GLY A 200 2.88 24.37 6.39
N LEU A 201 2.16 23.31 6.75
CA LEU A 201 0.78 23.41 7.24
C LEU A 201 0.73 23.89 8.70
N GLU A 202 1.63 23.41 9.56
CA GLU A 202 1.77 23.96 10.93
C GLU A 202 2.22 25.43 10.91
N ALA A 203 3.20 25.79 10.06
CA ALA A 203 3.65 27.17 9.93
C ALA A 203 2.56 28.11 9.37
N ALA A 204 1.67 27.61 8.50
CA ALA A 204 0.52 28.36 8.00
C ALA A 204 -0.57 28.53 9.07
N LEU A 205 -0.82 27.51 9.89
CA LEU A 205 -1.77 27.57 11.00
C LEU A 205 -1.28 28.49 12.13
N GLU A 206 0.02 28.51 12.44
CA GLU A 206 0.58 29.46 13.40
C GLU A 206 0.49 30.91 12.91
N ARG A 207 0.71 31.18 11.62
CA ARG A 207 0.51 32.51 11.05
C ARG A 207 -0.94 32.98 11.16
N LEU A 208 -1.90 32.08 10.89
CA LEU A 208 -3.32 32.39 11.01
C LEU A 208 -3.75 32.62 12.47
N ARG A 209 -3.18 31.88 13.42
CA ARG A 209 -3.45 32.10 14.86
C ARG A 209 -2.88 33.42 15.38
N ARG A 210 -1.74 33.87 14.86
CA ARG A 210 -1.15 35.17 15.22
C ARG A 210 -1.93 36.35 14.63
N SER A 211 -2.63 36.19 13.51
CA SER A 211 -3.42 37.27 12.90
C SER A 211 -4.81 37.48 13.50
N VAL A 212 -5.26 36.60 14.42
CA VAL A 212 -6.61 36.67 15.03
C VAL A 212 -6.58 37.29 16.44
N CYS A 213 -5.39 37.59 16.99
CA CYS A 213 -5.23 38.22 18.31
C CYS A 213 -4.45 39.55 18.28
N SER A 214 -4.47 40.29 17.16
CA SER A 214 -4.07 41.71 17.11
C SER A 214 -5.22 42.57 16.67
#